data_AF-A0A128F0J3-F1
#
_entry.id   AF-A0A128F0J3-F1
#
_cell.length_a   1.000
_cell.length_b   1.000
_cell.length_c   1.000
_cell.angle_alpha   90.00
_cell.angle_beta   90.00
_cell.angle_gamma   90.00
#
_symmetry.space_group_name_H-M   'P 1'
#
loop_
_entity.id
_entity.type
_entity.pdbx_description
1 polymer ?
#
loop_
_entity_poly.entity_id
_entity_poly.type
_entity_poly.pdbx_seq_one_letter_code
_entity_poly.pdbx_strand_id
1 'polypeptide(L)'
;MAMQETINIEDVTNEENQIRQNIYNLLAHLFRQAPDQDALNWLATLEVEGDEQSPGMAAAWSVLKLSASKTTPIQAADEYQLLFIGVGRGEVMPFGSWYLTGSLMELPLVSLRQDLRRLGFERQQDTKEPEDHIAALLEVMAMLVEEGDVQEQKTFFNRHIAPWFEGLCDDTKRAEAAVFYTAVAELVNQFLTIEKISFTQRPW
;
A
#
# COMPACT_ATOMS: atom_id res chain seq x y z
N MET A 1 -27.01 -33.39 17.83
CA MET A 1 -25.65 -33.72 17.34
C MET A 1 -25.08 -32.40 16.87
N ALA A 2 -24.26 -31.73 17.69
CA ALA A 2 -23.67 -30.44 17.33
C ALA A 2 -22.43 -30.73 16.48
N MET A 3 -22.41 -30.22 15.24
CA MET A 3 -21.19 -30.16 14.44
C MET A 3 -20.25 -29.17 15.12
N GLN A 4 -19.15 -29.66 15.68
CA GLN A 4 -18.01 -28.81 15.99
C GLN A 4 -17.29 -28.53 14.67
N GLU A 5 -17.51 -27.34 14.11
CA GLU A 5 -16.65 -26.79 13.07
C GLU A 5 -15.25 -26.67 13.68
N THR A 6 -14.34 -27.51 13.19
CA THR A 6 -12.93 -27.44 13.57
C THR A 6 -12.33 -26.38 12.66
N ILE A 7 -12.18 -25.16 13.17
CA ILE A 7 -11.48 -24.08 12.45
C ILE A 7 -10.01 -24.52 12.32
N ASN A 8 -9.57 -24.79 11.08
CA ASN A 8 -8.19 -25.16 10.81
C ASN A 8 -7.33 -23.89 10.86
N ILE A 9 -6.20 -23.92 11.56
CA ILE A 9 -5.32 -22.74 11.69
C ILE A 9 -4.81 -22.29 10.32
N GLU A 10 -4.59 -23.25 9.41
CA GLU A 10 -4.25 -23.00 8.01
C GLU A 10 -5.35 -22.22 7.26
N ASP A 11 -6.63 -22.47 7.55
CA ASP A 11 -7.74 -21.74 6.91
C ASP A 11 -7.80 -20.28 7.39
N VAL A 12 -7.59 -20.04 8.69
CA VAL A 12 -7.56 -18.68 9.25
C VAL A 12 -6.36 -17.90 8.71
N THR A 13 -5.18 -18.51 8.67
CA THR A 13 -3.99 -17.86 8.09
C THR A 13 -4.15 -17.59 6.59
N ASN A 14 -4.87 -18.46 5.87
CA ASN A 14 -5.14 -18.27 4.45
C ASN A 14 -6.15 -17.13 4.21
N GLU A 15 -7.23 -17.06 5.00
CA GLU A 15 -8.18 -15.95 4.97
C GLU A 15 -7.51 -14.61 5.33
N GLU A 16 -6.69 -14.59 6.38
CA GLU A 16 -5.91 -13.41 6.76
C GLU A 16 -4.94 -12.98 5.65
N ASN A 17 -4.23 -13.92 5.01
CA ASN A 17 -3.35 -13.62 3.89
C ASN A 17 -4.11 -13.11 2.67
N GLN A 18 -5.28 -13.67 2.35
CA GLN A 18 -6.11 -13.19 1.25
C GLN A 18 -6.56 -11.74 1.48
N ILE A 19 -6.94 -11.40 2.71
CA ILE A 19 -7.29 -10.02 3.07
C ILE A 19 -6.07 -9.11 2.92
N ARG A 20 -4.91 -9.49 3.48
CA ARG A 20 -3.66 -8.73 3.36
C ARG A 20 -3.28 -8.49 1.91
N GLN A 21 -3.32 -9.54 1.08
CA GLN A 21 -3.04 -9.48 -0.35
C GLN A 21 -3.97 -8.50 -1.07
N ASN A 22 -5.29 -8.56 -0.78
CA ASN A 22 -6.27 -7.66 -1.38
C ASN A 22 -6.00 -6.19 -1.00
N ILE A 23 -5.60 -5.93 0.25
CA ILE A 23 -5.25 -4.58 0.70
C ILE A 23 -3.98 -4.10 -0.03
N TYR A 24 -2.94 -4.93 -0.12
CA TYR A 24 -1.73 -4.60 -0.88
C TYR A 24 -2.05 -4.26 -2.35
N ASN A 25 -2.86 -5.08 -3.02
CA ASN A 25 -3.27 -4.87 -4.41
C ASN A 25 -4.09 -3.59 -4.58
N LEU A 26 -5.03 -3.30 -3.68
CA LEU A 26 -5.80 -2.07 -3.70
C LEU A 26 -4.89 -0.85 -3.57
N LEU A 27 -4.01 -0.84 -2.57
CA LEU A 27 -3.11 0.29 -2.33
C LEU A 27 -2.15 0.47 -3.50
N ALA A 28 -1.63 -0.63 -4.07
CA ALA A 28 -0.82 -0.58 -5.28
C ALA A 28 -1.56 0.10 -6.43
N HIS A 29 -2.80 -0.32 -6.70
CA HIS A 29 -3.65 0.26 -7.74
C HIS A 29 -3.83 1.77 -7.56
N LEU A 30 -4.18 2.21 -6.35
CA LEU A 30 -4.40 3.62 -6.04
C LEU A 30 -3.15 4.48 -6.18
N PHE A 31 -1.95 3.93 -5.99
CA PHE A 31 -0.70 4.66 -6.25
C PHE A 31 -0.21 4.53 -7.70
N ARG A 32 -0.67 3.52 -8.46
CA ARG A 32 -0.30 3.31 -9.86
C ARG A 32 -1.00 4.30 -10.78
N GLN A 33 -2.24 4.66 -10.46
CA GLN A 33 -3.06 5.56 -11.24
C GLN A 33 -4.17 6.17 -10.39
N ALA A 34 -4.74 7.27 -10.86
CA ALA A 34 -5.94 7.85 -10.27
C ALA A 34 -7.11 6.84 -10.35
N PRO A 35 -7.93 6.70 -9.28
CA PRO A 35 -9.09 5.82 -9.32
C PRO A 35 -10.14 6.32 -10.31
N ASP A 36 -10.69 5.39 -11.10
CA ASP A 36 -11.80 5.67 -12.00
C ASP A 36 -13.16 5.61 -11.26
N GLN A 37 -14.24 5.78 -12.03
CA GLN A 37 -15.59 5.77 -11.46
C GLN A 37 -15.94 4.44 -10.79
N ASP A 38 -15.48 3.31 -11.34
CA ASP A 38 -15.81 2.00 -10.83
C ASP A 38 -15.06 1.73 -9.52
N ALA A 39 -13.78 2.10 -9.45
CA ALA A 39 -12.99 2.04 -8.23
C ALA A 39 -13.59 2.91 -7.11
N LEU A 40 -13.97 4.17 -7.43
CA LEU A 40 -14.60 5.07 -6.46
C LEU A 40 -15.94 4.53 -5.96
N ASN A 41 -16.78 4.01 -6.86
CA ASN A 41 -18.06 3.41 -6.50
C ASN A 41 -17.87 2.19 -5.59
N TRP A 42 -16.95 1.30 -5.93
CA TRP A 42 -16.64 0.12 -5.12
C TRP A 42 -16.17 0.52 -3.72
N LEU A 43 -15.20 1.45 -3.62
CA LEU A 43 -14.72 1.98 -2.33
C LEU A 43 -15.85 2.58 -1.49
N ALA A 44 -16.78 3.30 -2.11
CA ALA A 44 -17.93 3.90 -1.43
C ALA A 44 -18.92 2.86 -0.88
N THR A 45 -18.91 1.62 -1.40
CA THR A 45 -19.81 0.53 -0.97
C THR A 45 -19.21 -0.38 0.10
N LEU A 46 -17.93 -0.24 0.45
CA LEU A 46 -17.28 -1.10 1.43
C LEU A 46 -18.01 -1.10 2.77
N GLU A 47 -18.18 -2.28 3.36
CA GLU A 47 -18.62 -2.43 4.74
C GLU A 47 -17.40 -2.41 5.65
N VAL A 48 -17.46 -1.58 6.69
CA VAL A 48 -16.36 -1.42 7.64
C VAL A 48 -16.80 -2.05 8.95
N GLU A 49 -16.06 -3.06 9.37
CA GLU A 49 -16.24 -3.70 10.67
C GLU A 49 -15.27 -3.12 11.69
N GLY A 50 -15.73 -2.93 12.94
CA GLY A 50 -14.91 -2.48 14.06
C GLY A 50 -15.32 -1.11 14.64
N ASP A 51 -14.52 -0.63 15.57
CA ASP A 51 -14.70 0.68 16.21
C ASP A 51 -14.16 1.79 15.30
N GLU A 52 -15.06 2.53 14.65
CA GLU A 52 -14.72 3.66 13.79
C GLU A 52 -14.39 4.94 14.56
N GLN A 53 -14.67 4.99 15.87
CA GLN A 53 -14.43 6.16 16.72
C GLN A 53 -13.01 6.19 17.31
N SER A 54 -12.33 5.05 17.30
CA SER A 54 -10.94 4.91 17.75
C SER A 54 -9.97 4.90 16.56
N PRO A 55 -8.79 5.57 16.66
CA PRO A 55 -7.79 5.50 15.61
C PRO A 55 -7.38 4.06 15.29
N GLY A 56 -7.36 3.71 14.01
CA GLY A 56 -7.03 2.35 13.56
C GLY A 56 -7.60 2.05 12.17
N MET A 57 -7.57 0.77 11.81
CA MET A 57 -7.94 0.31 10.47
C MET A 57 -9.41 0.61 10.11
N ALA A 58 -10.34 0.41 11.06
CA ALA A 58 -11.76 0.70 10.85
C ALA A 58 -11.99 2.20 10.54
N ALA A 59 -11.45 3.10 11.37
CA ALA A 59 -11.54 4.53 11.13
C ALA A 59 -10.91 4.94 9.78
N ALA A 60 -9.75 4.38 9.42
CA ALA A 60 -9.09 4.68 8.14
C ALA A 60 -9.94 4.24 6.92
N TRP A 61 -10.54 3.06 6.99
CA TRP A 61 -11.48 2.60 5.96
C TRP A 61 -12.71 3.49 5.85
N SER A 62 -13.30 3.90 6.97
CA SER A 62 -14.45 4.80 6.97
C SER A 62 -14.14 6.15 6.33
N VAL A 63 -12.95 6.70 6.62
CA VAL A 63 -12.48 7.94 5.99
C VAL A 63 -12.28 7.76 4.49
N LEU A 64 -11.66 6.66 4.04
CA LEU A 64 -11.49 6.36 2.61
C LEU A 64 -12.83 6.18 1.90
N LYS A 65 -13.76 5.40 2.48
CA LYS A 65 -15.11 5.21 1.98
C LYS A 65 -15.86 6.53 1.82
N LEU A 66 -15.83 7.37 2.86
CA LEU A 66 -16.47 8.68 2.81
C LEU A 66 -15.84 9.55 1.73
N SER A 67 -14.50 9.57 1.64
CA SER A 67 -13.78 10.34 0.63
C SER A 67 -14.14 9.88 -0.78
N ALA A 68 -14.16 8.57 -1.03
CA ALA A 68 -14.56 8.00 -2.31
C ALA A 68 -16.00 8.41 -2.70
N SER A 69 -16.93 8.46 -1.74
CA SER A 69 -18.31 8.90 -1.99
C SER A 69 -18.47 10.39 -2.35
N LYS A 70 -17.42 11.19 -2.13
CA LYS A 70 -17.41 12.65 -2.37
C LYS A 70 -16.50 13.06 -3.52
N THR A 71 -15.67 12.15 -4.02
CA THR A 71 -14.71 12.40 -5.10
C THR A 71 -15.29 11.98 -6.43
N THR A 72 -15.13 12.81 -7.44
CA THR A 72 -15.39 12.45 -8.85
C THR A 72 -14.11 11.99 -9.54
N PRO A 73 -14.18 11.20 -10.62
CA PRO A 73 -13.00 10.76 -11.36
C PRO A 73 -12.12 11.90 -11.86
N ILE A 74 -12.73 13.03 -12.26
CA ILE A 74 -11.99 14.23 -12.71
C ILE A 74 -11.21 14.83 -11.55
N GLN A 75 -11.83 14.97 -10.37
CA GLN A 75 -11.14 15.48 -9.18
C GLN A 75 -10.00 14.56 -8.75
N ALA A 76 -10.22 13.23 -8.76
CA ALA A 76 -9.18 12.26 -8.45
C ALA A 76 -8.00 12.33 -9.44
N ALA A 77 -8.29 12.49 -10.74
CA ALA A 77 -7.27 12.63 -11.77
C ALA A 77 -6.46 13.93 -11.62
N ASP A 78 -7.13 15.05 -11.36
CA ASP A 78 -6.48 16.35 -11.13
C ASP A 78 -5.60 16.31 -9.88
N GLU A 79 -6.11 15.74 -8.78
CA GLU A 79 -5.36 15.53 -7.55
C GLU A 79 -4.14 14.64 -7.78
N TYR A 80 -4.31 13.48 -8.43
CA TYR A 80 -3.21 12.57 -8.76
C TYR A 80 -2.13 13.24 -9.61
N GLN A 81 -2.56 14.02 -10.62
CA GLN A 81 -1.68 14.78 -11.49
C GLN A 81 -0.86 15.78 -10.68
N LEU A 82 -1.44 16.51 -9.73
CA LEU A 82 -0.70 17.47 -8.90
C LEU A 82 0.23 16.79 -7.90
N LEU A 83 -0.25 15.73 -7.25
CA LEU A 83 0.49 15.05 -6.19
C LEU A 83 1.70 14.27 -6.70
N PHE A 84 1.54 13.45 -7.75
CA PHE A 84 2.55 12.45 -8.09
C PHE A 84 3.27 12.72 -9.41
N ILE A 85 2.70 13.56 -10.29
CA ILE A 85 3.27 13.83 -11.62
C ILE A 85 3.82 15.27 -11.67
N GLY A 86 2.96 16.24 -11.40
CA GLY A 86 3.21 17.68 -11.44
C GLY A 86 3.67 18.19 -12.82
N VAL A 87 4.16 19.43 -12.83
CA VAL A 87 4.93 19.98 -13.96
C VAL A 87 6.40 19.94 -13.55
N GLY A 88 7.13 18.95 -14.08
CA GLY A 88 8.52 18.65 -13.70
C GLY A 88 8.63 17.74 -12.48
N ARG A 89 7.87 18.02 -11.41
CA ARG A 89 7.80 17.17 -10.21
C ARG A 89 6.47 17.35 -9.49
N GLY A 90 5.87 16.26 -9.02
CA GLY A 90 4.72 16.28 -8.11
C GLY A 90 5.09 16.78 -6.70
N GLU A 91 4.06 17.14 -5.91
CA GLU A 91 4.22 17.52 -4.51
C GLU A 91 4.83 16.40 -3.66
N VAL A 92 4.55 15.15 -4.02
CA VAL A 92 4.98 13.93 -3.33
C VAL A 92 5.81 13.06 -4.28
N MET A 93 6.86 12.44 -3.75
CA MET A 93 7.75 11.55 -4.52
C MET A 93 7.62 10.12 -4.01
N PRO A 94 6.78 9.28 -4.63
CA PRO A 94 6.43 7.95 -4.10
C PRO A 94 7.54 6.90 -4.34
N PHE A 95 8.80 7.24 -4.09
CA PHE A 95 9.98 6.41 -4.40
C PHE A 95 10.85 6.20 -3.17
N GLY A 96 11.25 4.94 -2.93
CA GLY A 96 12.11 4.60 -1.79
C GLY A 96 13.46 5.31 -1.82
N SER A 97 14.11 5.41 -2.99
CA SER A 97 15.38 6.14 -3.14
C SER A 97 15.26 7.61 -2.74
N TRP A 98 14.14 8.26 -3.07
CA TRP A 98 13.88 9.65 -2.68
C TRP A 98 13.89 9.83 -1.16
N TYR A 99 13.12 9.01 -0.43
CA TYR A 99 13.03 9.14 1.02
C TYR A 99 14.30 8.71 1.74
N LEU A 100 15.04 7.75 1.18
CA LEU A 100 16.25 7.21 1.81
C LEU A 100 17.50 8.06 1.54
N THR A 101 17.54 8.79 0.43
CA THR A 101 18.77 9.48 -0.03
C THR A 101 18.56 10.92 -0.48
N GLY A 102 17.31 11.36 -0.64
CA GLY A 102 16.97 12.67 -1.20
C GLY A 102 17.14 12.76 -2.73
N SER A 103 17.33 11.63 -3.43
CA SER A 103 17.50 11.57 -4.88
C SER A 103 16.96 10.26 -5.47
N LEU A 104 16.54 10.29 -6.74
CA LEU A 104 16.02 9.12 -7.43
C LEU A 104 17.14 8.24 -8.00
N MET A 105 16.86 6.95 -8.17
CA MET A 105 17.73 5.98 -8.86
C MET A 105 19.09 5.74 -8.17
N GLU A 106 19.13 5.88 -6.85
CA GLU A 106 20.33 5.70 -6.03
C GLU A 106 20.55 4.24 -5.57
N LEU A 107 21.57 4.02 -4.74
CA LEU A 107 21.94 2.71 -4.16
C LEU A 107 20.78 1.86 -3.59
N PRO A 108 19.72 2.43 -2.95
CA PRO A 108 18.57 1.63 -2.52
C PRO A 108 17.89 0.88 -3.68
N LEU A 109 17.74 1.52 -4.84
CA LEU A 109 17.13 0.89 -6.02
C LEU A 109 18.01 -0.25 -6.57
N VAL A 110 19.34 -0.10 -6.50
CA VAL A 110 20.26 -1.18 -6.88
C VAL A 110 20.08 -2.40 -5.98
N SER A 111 19.96 -2.18 -4.66
CA SER A 111 19.70 -3.23 -3.69
C SER A 111 18.36 -3.92 -3.94
N LEU A 112 17.31 -3.13 -4.22
CA LEU A 112 15.99 -3.65 -4.58
C LEU A 112 16.06 -4.55 -5.82
N ARG A 113 16.73 -4.12 -6.90
CA ARG A 113 16.88 -4.94 -8.12
C ARG A 113 17.66 -6.24 -7.90
N GLN A 114 18.53 -6.31 -6.91
CA GLN A 114 19.20 -7.56 -6.55
C GLN A 114 18.22 -8.51 -5.85
N ASP A 115 17.44 -7.98 -4.91
CA ASP A 115 16.45 -8.76 -4.17
C ASP A 115 15.30 -9.24 -5.07
N LEU A 116 14.79 -8.39 -5.98
CA LEU A 116 13.77 -8.77 -6.97
C LEU A 116 14.26 -9.91 -7.88
N ARG A 117 15.49 -9.83 -8.37
CA ARG A 117 16.10 -10.91 -9.18
C ARG A 117 16.24 -12.21 -8.40
N ARG A 118 16.57 -12.14 -7.10
CA ARG A 118 16.64 -13.32 -6.22
C ARG A 118 15.26 -13.96 -6.04
N LEU A 119 14.23 -13.13 -5.92
CA LEU A 119 12.83 -13.55 -5.75
C LEU A 119 12.16 -13.97 -7.08
N GLY A 120 12.82 -13.74 -8.22
CA GLY A 120 12.26 -14.07 -9.54
C GLY A 120 11.27 -13.04 -10.08
N PHE A 121 11.21 -11.84 -9.50
CA PHE A 121 10.35 -10.76 -9.96
C PHE A 121 11.05 -9.87 -10.99
N GLU A 122 10.30 -9.50 -12.01
CA GLU A 122 10.75 -8.60 -13.08
C GLU A 122 9.75 -7.48 -13.29
N ARG A 123 10.26 -6.29 -13.67
CA ARG A 123 9.42 -5.15 -14.00
C ARG A 123 8.74 -5.37 -15.34
N GLN A 124 7.45 -5.06 -15.43
CA GLN A 124 6.71 -5.07 -16.68
C GLN A 124 7.36 -4.13 -17.72
N GLN A 125 7.38 -4.54 -18.98
CA GLN A 125 8.11 -3.82 -20.05
C GLN A 125 7.57 -2.41 -20.30
N ASP A 126 6.26 -2.22 -20.18
CA ASP A 126 5.60 -0.93 -20.44
C ASP A 126 5.63 0.04 -19.25
N THR A 127 6.03 -0.44 -18.06
CA THR A 127 6.14 0.39 -16.87
C THR A 127 7.39 1.27 -16.96
N LYS A 128 7.20 2.59 -16.87
CA LYS A 128 8.31 3.56 -16.95
C LYS A 128 8.91 3.90 -15.60
N GLU A 129 8.14 3.83 -14.52
CA GLU A 129 8.67 4.11 -13.20
C GLU A 129 9.75 3.09 -12.81
N PRO A 130 10.76 3.50 -12.02
CA PRO A 130 11.67 2.58 -11.38
C PRO A 130 10.94 1.66 -10.37
N GLU A 131 11.57 0.53 -10.08
CA GLU A 131 11.01 -0.54 -9.25
C GLU A 131 10.77 -0.13 -7.79
N ASP A 132 11.40 0.96 -7.31
CA ASP A 132 11.26 1.46 -5.94
C ASP A 132 10.06 2.41 -5.75
N HIS A 133 9.19 2.51 -6.75
CA HIS A 133 7.89 3.15 -6.61
C HIS A 133 7.02 2.39 -5.59
N ILE A 134 6.31 3.08 -4.69
CA ILE A 134 5.50 2.43 -3.64
C ILE A 134 4.53 1.39 -4.19
N ALA A 135 3.81 1.72 -5.27
CA ALA A 135 2.90 0.77 -5.93
C ALA A 135 3.60 -0.54 -6.33
N ALA A 136 4.79 -0.48 -6.94
CA ALA A 136 5.53 -1.68 -7.34
C ALA A 136 5.97 -2.52 -6.13
N LEU A 137 6.33 -1.86 -5.03
CA LEU A 137 6.69 -2.55 -3.79
C LEU A 137 5.47 -3.21 -3.11
N LEU A 138 4.31 -2.57 -3.17
CA LEU A 138 3.05 -3.13 -2.68
C LEU A 138 2.59 -4.33 -3.54
N GLU A 139 2.77 -4.27 -4.87
CA GLU A 139 2.53 -5.42 -5.77
C GLU A 139 3.43 -6.60 -5.41
N VAL A 140 4.72 -6.35 -5.15
CA VAL A 140 5.65 -7.39 -4.70
C VAL A 140 5.22 -7.97 -3.36
N MET A 141 4.75 -7.16 -2.41
CA MET A 141 4.20 -7.68 -1.16
C MET A 141 2.95 -8.52 -1.38
N ALA A 142 2.04 -8.14 -2.28
CA ALA A 142 0.87 -8.96 -2.62
C ALA A 142 1.31 -10.33 -3.17
N MET A 143 2.28 -10.37 -4.10
CA MET A 143 2.83 -11.62 -4.62
C MET A 143 3.53 -12.47 -3.54
N LEU A 144 4.29 -11.84 -2.64
CA LEU A 144 4.95 -12.54 -1.53
C LEU A 144 3.96 -13.05 -0.47
N VAL A 145 2.80 -12.42 -0.30
CA VAL A 145 1.74 -12.91 0.59
C VAL A 145 1.03 -14.13 -0.01
N GLU A 146 0.91 -14.18 -1.34
CA GLU A 146 0.29 -15.30 -2.06
C GLU A 146 1.20 -16.53 -2.15
N GLU A 147 2.47 -16.33 -2.54
CA GLU A 147 3.37 -17.42 -2.91
C GLU A 147 4.61 -17.55 -2.00
N GLY A 148 4.98 -16.47 -1.31
CA GLY A 148 6.23 -16.36 -0.54
C GLY A 148 6.11 -16.83 0.90
N ASP A 149 7.22 -17.26 1.48
CA ASP A 149 7.26 -17.54 2.92
C ASP A 149 7.25 -16.24 3.76
N VAL A 150 6.83 -16.36 5.02
CA VAL A 150 6.75 -15.21 5.95
C VAL A 150 8.11 -14.54 6.16
N GLN A 151 9.21 -15.28 6.02
CA GLN A 151 10.55 -14.74 6.19
C GLN A 151 10.96 -13.85 5.00
N GLU A 152 10.56 -14.21 3.78
CA GLU A 152 10.76 -13.39 2.58
C GLU A 152 9.91 -12.11 2.63
N GLN A 153 8.63 -12.23 3.01
CA GLN A 153 7.76 -11.07 3.27
C GLN A 153 8.42 -10.10 4.26
N LYS A 154 8.83 -10.63 5.42
CA LYS A 154 9.51 -9.87 6.48
C LYS A 154 10.78 -9.19 5.99
N THR A 155 11.64 -9.91 5.28
CA THR A 155 12.92 -9.39 4.80
C THR A 155 12.70 -8.30 3.75
N PHE A 156 11.78 -8.51 2.80
CA PHE A 156 11.47 -7.53 1.77
C PHE A 156 10.86 -6.26 2.36
N PHE A 157 9.82 -6.40 3.18
CA PHE A 157 9.13 -5.27 3.81
C PHE A 157 10.08 -4.40 4.64
N ASN A 158 10.86 -5.01 5.54
CA ASN A 158 11.75 -4.27 6.44
C ASN A 158 12.87 -3.54 5.71
N ARG A 159 13.29 -4.05 4.54
CA ARG A 159 14.37 -3.45 3.77
C ARG A 159 13.86 -2.36 2.81
N HIS A 160 12.72 -2.59 2.17
CA HIS A 160 12.30 -1.79 1.00
C HIS A 160 11.08 -0.91 1.24
N ILE A 161 10.32 -1.09 2.33
CA ILE A 161 9.10 -0.31 2.62
C ILE A 161 9.16 0.36 4.00
N ALA A 162 9.40 -0.45 5.05
CA ALA A 162 9.39 -0.01 6.45
C ALA A 162 10.20 1.25 6.77
N PRO A 163 11.37 1.50 6.14
CA PRO A 163 12.19 2.66 6.46
C PRO A 163 11.59 4.01 6.07
N TRP A 164 10.59 4.05 5.19
CA TRP A 164 10.20 5.31 4.56
C TRP A 164 8.70 5.52 4.31
N PHE A 165 7.86 4.48 4.43
CA PHE A 165 6.42 4.65 4.14
C PHE A 165 5.75 5.69 5.05
N GLU A 166 6.18 5.84 6.31
CA GLU A 166 5.64 6.85 7.23
C GLU A 166 5.90 8.27 6.69
N GLY A 167 7.10 8.50 6.13
CA GLY A 167 7.45 9.77 5.47
C GLY A 167 6.62 10.04 4.22
N LEU A 168 6.35 9.00 3.42
CA LEU A 168 5.42 9.10 2.28
C LEU A 168 4.02 9.52 2.73
N CYS A 169 3.49 8.87 3.77
CA CYS A 169 2.17 9.18 4.29
C CYS A 169 2.11 10.61 4.85
N ASP A 170 3.12 11.04 5.59
CA ASP A 170 3.20 12.39 6.15
C ASP A 170 3.27 13.46 5.06
N ASP A 171 4.10 13.27 4.03
CA ASP A 171 4.18 14.21 2.91
C ASP A 171 2.87 14.27 2.14
N THR A 172 2.22 13.12 1.90
CA THR A 172 0.93 13.07 1.20
C THR A 172 -0.16 13.81 1.97
N LYS A 173 -0.22 13.66 3.30
CA LYS A 173 -1.22 14.37 4.13
C LYS A 173 -0.95 15.87 4.26
N ARG A 174 0.28 16.32 3.99
CA ARG A 174 0.69 17.74 4.05
C ARG A 174 0.63 18.45 2.70
N ALA A 175 0.53 17.70 1.61
CA ALA A 175 0.44 18.25 0.27
C ALA A 175 -0.83 19.10 0.11
N GLU A 176 -0.71 20.22 -0.59
CA GLU A 176 -1.78 21.21 -0.74
C GLU A 176 -2.94 20.66 -1.58
N ALA A 177 -2.63 19.89 -2.62
CA ALA A 177 -3.64 19.27 -3.47
C ALA A 177 -4.34 18.05 -2.83
N ALA A 178 -3.85 17.51 -1.71
CA ALA A 178 -4.33 16.24 -1.17
C ALA A 178 -5.71 16.36 -0.50
N VAL A 179 -6.69 15.63 -1.07
CA VAL A 179 -8.05 15.49 -0.57
C VAL A 179 -8.40 14.01 -0.45
N PHE A 180 -8.55 13.29 -1.56
CA PHE A 180 -8.80 11.85 -1.56
C PHE A 180 -7.56 11.07 -1.08
N TYR A 181 -6.36 11.47 -1.52
CA TYR A 181 -5.12 10.79 -1.16
C TYR A 181 -4.70 11.01 0.29
N THR A 182 -5.26 12.00 0.99
CA THR A 182 -5.13 12.10 2.46
C THR A 182 -5.74 10.88 3.15
N ALA A 183 -6.89 10.41 2.67
CA ALA A 183 -7.53 9.20 3.18
C ALA A 183 -6.77 7.93 2.79
N VAL A 184 -6.26 7.87 1.55
CA VAL A 184 -5.40 6.76 1.09
C VAL A 184 -4.13 6.67 1.96
N ALA A 185 -3.47 7.80 2.22
CA ALA A 185 -2.27 7.86 3.07
C ALA A 185 -2.57 7.46 4.52
N GLU A 186 -3.75 7.75 5.05
CA GLU A 186 -4.15 7.25 6.37
C GLU A 186 -4.28 5.73 6.38
N LEU A 187 -4.97 5.15 5.38
CA LEU A 187 -5.12 3.70 5.27
C LEU A 187 -3.76 3.00 5.12
N VAL A 188 -2.89 3.53 4.27
CA VAL A 188 -1.52 3.01 4.07
C VAL A 188 -0.75 3.05 5.38
N ASN A 189 -0.81 4.17 6.10
CA ASN A 189 -0.12 4.31 7.37
C ASN A 189 -0.59 3.28 8.40
N GLN A 190 -1.90 3.11 8.57
CA GLN A 190 -2.45 2.13 9.51
C GLN A 190 -2.07 0.69 9.12
N PHE A 191 -2.28 0.33 7.85
CA PHE A 191 -2.01 -1.02 7.37
C PHE A 191 -0.53 -1.39 7.47
N LEU A 192 0.37 -0.55 6.93
CA LEU A 192 1.80 -0.84 6.95
C LEU A 192 2.40 -0.75 8.36
N THR A 193 1.78 0.00 9.28
CA THR A 193 2.17 -0.04 10.70
C THR A 193 1.83 -1.40 11.33
N ILE A 194 0.66 -1.96 11.05
CA ILE A 194 0.29 -3.32 11.50
C ILE A 194 1.28 -4.35 10.93
N GLU A 195 1.58 -4.27 9.63
CA GLU A 195 2.57 -5.14 8.98
C GLU A 195 3.95 -5.02 9.64
N LYS A 196 4.44 -3.80 9.86
CA LYS A 196 5.71 -3.53 10.56
C LYS A 196 5.76 -4.16 11.95
N ILE A 197 4.67 -4.05 12.72
CA ILE A 197 4.58 -4.68 14.04
C ILE A 197 4.61 -6.21 13.91
N SER A 198 3.82 -6.78 13.01
CA SER A 198 3.78 -8.24 12.78
C SER A 198 5.16 -8.81 12.40
N PHE A 199 5.91 -8.09 11.56
CA PHE A 199 7.23 -8.50 11.10
C PHE A 199 8.34 -8.28 12.12
N THR A 200 8.12 -7.50 13.19
CA THR A 200 9.11 -7.30 14.26
C THR A 200 8.95 -8.28 15.42
N GLN A 201 7.76 -8.81 15.64
CA GLN A 201 7.54 -9.85 16.64
C GLN A 201 8.29 -11.14 16.25
N ARG A 202 9.03 -11.73 17.20
CA ARG A 202 9.63 -13.07 17.02
C ARG A 202 8.51 -14.10 17.26
N PRO A 203 8.39 -15.16 16.43
CA PRO A 203 7.59 -16.31 16.82
C PRO A 203 8.17 -16.86 18.13
N TRP A 204 7.29 -17.04 19.12
CA TRP A 204 7.61 -17.65 20.41
C TRP A 204 8.07 -19.09 20.26
#